data_AF-F8JES7-F1
#
_entry.id   AF-F8JES7-F1
#
_cell.length_a   1.000
_cell.length_b   1.000
_cell.length_c   1.000
_cell.angle_alpha   90.00
_cell.angle_beta   90.00
_cell.angle_gamma   90.00
#
_symmetry.space_group_name_H-M   'P 1'
#
loop_
_entity.id
_entity.type
_entity.pdbx_description
1 polymer ?
#
loop_
_entity_poly.entity_id
_entity_poly.type
_entity_poly.pdbx_seq_one_letter_code
_entity_poly.pdbx_strand_id
1 'polypeptide(L)' 'MKIGDKVRVLGVPDGVPKDNKQLMTLFRGCVGKTFPIVKFDDGLVELHVGEVFGKSAEHHQIWLDQSQVQLIEA' A
#
# COMPACT_ATOMS: atom_id res chain seq x y z
N MET A 1 11.34 8.92 -5.05
CA MET A 1 10.16 8.83 -4.17
C MET A 1 10.53 9.46 -2.83
N LYS A 2 9.67 10.32 -2.29
CA LYS A 2 9.77 10.96 -0.97
C LYS A 2 8.41 10.94 -0.28
N ILE A 3 8.37 11.26 1.02
CA ILE A 3 7.10 11.37 1.77
C ILE A 3 6.23 12.44 1.11
N GLY A 4 4.94 12.15 0.95
CA GLY A 4 3.97 12.99 0.25
C GLY A 4 3.79 12.66 -1.23
N ASP A 5 4.76 11.99 -1.87
CA ASP A 5 4.61 11.53 -3.26
C ASP A 5 3.43 10.57 -3.38
N LYS A 6 2.71 10.61 -4.50
CA LYS A 6 1.63 9.67 -4.78
C LYS A 6 2.16 8.49 -5.57
N VAL A 7 1.93 7.29 -5.06
CA VAL A 7 2.32 6.03 -5.70
C VAL A 7 1.13 5.12 -5.94
N ARG A 8 1.17 4.38 -7.04
CA ARG A 8 0.20 3.34 -7.37
C ARG A 8 0.70 1.97 -6.91
N VAL A 9 -0.16 1.18 -6.26
CA VAL A 9 0.16 -0.21 -5.90
C VAL A 9 0.07 -1.10 -7.13
N LEU A 10 1.13 -1.85 -7.42
CA LEU A 10 1.25 -2.65 -8.64
C LEU A 10 0.71 -4.08 -8.49
N GLY A 11 0.77 -4.63 -7.28
CA GLY A 11 0.40 -6.03 -7.05
C GLY A 11 0.27 -6.39 -5.58
N VAL A 12 -0.07 -7.66 -5.34
CA VAL A 12 -0.02 -8.26 -4.01
C VAL A 12 1.38 -8.86 -3.84
N PRO A 13 2.12 -8.53 -2.77
CA PRO A 13 3.44 -9.12 -2.54
C PRO A 13 3.38 -10.64 -2.41
N ASP A 14 4.37 -11.35 -2.95
CA ASP A 14 4.45 -12.82 -2.89
C ASP A 14 4.55 -13.37 -1.45
N GLY A 15 5.06 -12.54 -0.53
CA GLY A 15 5.17 -12.88 0.89
C GLY A 15 3.85 -12.88 1.67
N VAL A 16 2.73 -12.45 1.07
CA VAL A 16 1.42 -12.45 1.74
C VAL A 16 0.88 -13.88 1.82
N PRO A 17 0.60 -14.42 3.04
CA PRO A 17 0.03 -15.75 3.19
C PRO A 17 -1.33 -15.87 2.50
N LYS A 18 -1.44 -16.78 1.53
CA LYS A 18 -2.63 -16.93 0.68
C LYS A 18 -3.86 -17.46 1.43
N ASP A 19 -3.63 -18.16 2.54
CA ASP A 19 -4.66 -18.67 3.45
C ASP A 19 -5.21 -17.57 4.38
N ASN A 20 -4.48 -16.47 4.57
CA ASN A 20 -4.98 -15.29 5.27
C ASN A 20 -5.88 -14.44 4.34
N LYS A 21 -7.17 -14.82 4.29
CA LYS A 21 -8.18 -14.16 3.44
C LYS A 21 -8.33 -12.67 3.73
N GLN A 22 -8.21 -12.24 4.98
CA GLN A 22 -8.37 -10.83 5.35
C GLN A 22 -7.21 -10.00 4.80
N LEU A 23 -5.97 -10.46 5.00
CA LEU A 23 -4.78 -9.79 4.50
C LEU A 23 -4.74 -9.78 2.96
N MET A 24 -5.10 -10.91 2.32
CA MET A 24 -5.24 -10.98 0.87
C MET A 24 -6.29 -9.99 0.33
N THR A 25 -7.42 -9.82 1.04
CA THR A 25 -8.46 -8.86 0.66
C THR A 25 -7.95 -7.42 0.77
N LEU A 26 -7.20 -7.12 1.84
CA LEU A 26 -6.60 -5.81 2.05
C LEU A 26 -5.68 -5.43 0.88
N PHE A 27 -4.69 -6.29 0.55
CA PHE A 27 -3.76 -6.00 -0.55
C PHE A 27 -4.45 -5.97 -1.91
N ARG A 28 -5.32 -6.93 -2.22
CA ARG A 28 -6.07 -6.95 -3.49
C ARG A 28 -6.92 -5.71 -3.70
N GLY A 29 -7.54 -5.21 -2.62
CA GLY A 29 -8.32 -3.98 -2.67
C GLY A 29 -7.48 -2.74 -3.02
N CYS A 30 -6.17 -2.77 -2.73
CA CYS A 30 -5.26 -1.65 -2.98
C CYS A 30 -4.63 -1.68 -4.37
N VAL A 31 -4.55 -2.84 -5.05
CA VAL A 31 -3.94 -2.95 -6.39
C VAL A 31 -4.61 -2.00 -7.38
N GLY A 32 -3.78 -1.24 -8.10
CA GLY A 32 -4.20 -0.23 -9.08
C GLY A 32 -4.61 1.12 -8.48
N LYS A 33 -4.80 1.22 -7.17
CA LYS A 33 -5.12 2.47 -6.47
C LYS A 33 -3.85 3.25 -6.12
N THR A 34 -4.04 4.54 -5.87
CA THR A 34 -2.96 5.49 -5.60
C THR A 34 -3.06 6.02 -4.18
N PHE A 35 -1.93 6.12 -3.49
CA PHE A 35 -1.82 6.58 -2.11
C PHE A 35 -0.61 7.49 -1.93
N PRO A 36 -0.66 8.47 -1.03
CA PRO A 36 0.52 9.20 -0.62
C PRO A 36 1.46 8.30 0.21
N ILE A 37 2.77 8.45 0.02
CA ILE A 37 3.77 7.84 0.90
C ILE A 37 3.75 8.59 2.23
N VAL A 38 3.54 7.88 3.35
CA VAL A 38 3.53 8.50 4.69
C VAL A 38 4.81 8.25 5.48
N LYS A 39 5.50 7.13 5.23
CA LYS A 39 6.76 6.77 5.92
C LYS A 39 7.60 5.82 5.06
N PHE A 40 8.90 5.82 5.31
CA PHE A 40 9.83 4.78 4.87
C PHE A 40 10.40 4.06 6.10
N ASP A 41 10.51 2.73 6.04
CA ASP A 41 11.13 1.92 7.09
C ASP A 41 11.68 0.63 6.48
N ASP A 42 12.94 0.29 6.79
CA ASP A 42 13.62 -0.91 6.30
C ASP A 42 13.44 -1.22 4.79
N GLY A 43 13.54 -0.17 3.94
CA GLY A 43 13.36 -0.29 2.48
C GLY A 43 11.90 -0.34 2.00
N LEU A 44 10.93 -0.40 2.91
CA LEU A 44 9.51 -0.41 2.63
C LEU A 44 8.92 1.00 2.65
N VAL A 45 7.84 1.17 1.89
CA VAL A 45 6.96 2.35 1.94
C VAL A 45 5.69 2.01 2.70
N GLU A 46 5.32 2.88 3.63
CA GLU A 46 4.03 2.80 4.32
C GLU A 46 2.99 3.59 3.55
N LEU A 47 1.83 2.98 3.35
CA LEU A 47 0.64 3.59 2.75
C LEU A 47 -0.56 3.43 3.69
N HIS A 48 -1.28 4.51 3.90
CA HIS A 48 -2.56 4.52 4.62
C HIS A 48 -3.70 4.25 3.65
N VAL A 49 -4.43 3.14 3.86
CA VAL A 49 -5.37 2.57 2.88
C VAL A 49 -6.79 2.38 3.42
N GLY A 50 -7.08 2.86 4.65
CA GLY A 50 -8.38 2.62 5.28
C GLY A 50 -9.58 3.16 4.49
N GLU A 51 -9.41 4.26 3.74
CA GLU A 51 -10.47 4.85 2.90
C GLU A 51 -10.97 3.89 1.80
N VAL A 52 -10.12 2.97 1.33
CA VAL A 52 -10.52 1.92 0.36
C VAL A 52 -11.64 1.04 0.91
N PHE A 53 -11.74 0.94 2.23
CA PHE A 53 -12.67 0.09 2.96
C PHE A 53 -13.70 0.89 3.75
N GLY A 54 -13.88 2.18 3.43
CA GLY A 54 -14.83 3.06 4.11
C GLY A 54 -14.46 3.38 5.56
N LYS A 55 -13.16 3.39 5.89
CA LYS A 55 -12.60 3.74 7.20
C LYS A 55 -11.75 5.01 7.11
N SER A 56 -11.29 5.55 8.23
CA SER A 56 -10.29 6.64 8.21
C SER A 56 -9.00 6.15 7.55
N ALA A 57 -8.24 7.06 6.94
CA ALA A 57 -7.04 6.70 6.18
C ALA A 57 -6.06 5.84 7.00
N GLU A 58 -5.76 6.26 8.24
CA GLU A 58 -4.82 5.60 9.13
C GLU A 58 -5.32 4.26 9.72
N HIS A 59 -6.60 3.91 9.52
CA HIS A 59 -7.21 2.70 10.07
C HIS A 59 -6.58 1.40 9.54
N HIS A 60 -6.16 1.42 8.28
CA HIS A 60 -5.43 0.32 7.66
C HIS A 60 -4.15 0.84 7.03
N GLN A 61 -3.07 0.11 7.26
CA GLN A 61 -1.73 0.46 6.79
C GLN A 61 -1.15 -0.75 6.09
N ILE A 62 -0.50 -0.52 4.95
CA ILE A 62 0.26 -1.55 4.26
C ILE A 62 1.69 -1.08 4.06
N TRP A 63 2.60 -2.04 4.09
CA TRP A 63 4.01 -1.85 3.87
C TRP A 63 4.41 -2.60 2.61
N LEU A 64 5.02 -1.89 1.68
CA LEU A 64 5.36 -2.41 0.35
C LEU A 64 6.81 -2.11 0.02
N ASP A 65 7.48 -3.05 -0.66
CA ASP A 65 8.76 -2.76 -1.29
C ASP A 65 8.58 -1.70 -2.39
N GLN A 66 9.61 -0.90 -2.64
CA GLN A 66 9.57 0.13 -3.68
C GLN A 66 9.29 -0.43 -5.08
N SER A 67 9.65 -1.69 -5.36
CA SER A 67 9.33 -2.39 -6.61
C SER A 67 7.85 -2.73 -6.77
N GLN A 68 7.08 -2.74 -5.68
CA GLN A 68 5.64 -3.03 -5.68
C GLN A 68 4.79 -1.77 -5.89
N VAL A 69 5.42 -0.62 -6.08
CA VAL A 69 4.74 0.66 -6.29
C VAL A 69 5.32 1.41 -7.48
N GLN A 70 4.49 2.27 -8.09
CA GLN A 70 4.90 3.15 -9.19
C GLN A 70 4.60 4.59 -8.82
N LEU A 71 5.60 5.47 -8.92
CA LEU A 71 5.42 6.91 -8.76
C LEU A 71 4.48 7.48 -9.82
N ILE A 72 3.46 8.23 -9.38
CA ILE A 72 2.47 8.88 -10.25
C ILE A 72 2.59 10.41 -10.19
N GLU A 73 2.84 10.96 -9.01
CA GLU A 73 2.97 12.41 -8.77
C GLU A 73 4.04 12.65 -7.69
N ALA A 74 4.89 13.67 -7.87
CA ALA A 74 6.09 13.94 -7.09
C ALA A 74 6.15 15.40 -6.57
#